data_AF-A0A353VF07-F1
#
_entry.id   AF-A0A353VF07-F1
#
_cell.length_a   1.000
_cell.length_b   1.000
_cell.length_c   1.000
_cell.angle_alpha   90.00
_cell.angle_beta   90.00
_cell.angle_gamma   90.00
#
_symmetry.space_group_name_H-M   'P 1'
#
loop_
_entity.id
_entity.type
_entity.pdbx_description
1 polymer ?
#
loop_
_entity_poly.entity_id
_entity_poly.type
_entity_poly.pdbx_seq_one_letter_code
_entity_poly.pdbx_strand_id
1 'polypeptide(L)'
;MYCMNLRVMIVGGVLLGTTGCATSEEWAAWRARPAHFASGHHLEFSLKNRLAPPLVVEPHDVAAARAEGWWGGPFAAPPVSTALADVGGRWAGTWSGSGVMAPRTSRAEARFAQLGRWGEGRLLLSDTLAADVPEVVKWEGGRGIRVLLEVGATGAVVRHADDGRLFRAALVVEGDRLTGFVENGGTPVRLALARVR
;
A
#
# COMPACT_ATOMS: atom_id res chain seq x y z
N MET A 1 -22.77 40.58 -2.36
CA MET A 1 -22.52 39.78 -3.57
C MET A 1 -21.12 39.19 -3.43
N TYR A 2 -21.00 37.99 -2.85
CA TYR A 2 -19.69 37.35 -2.66
C TYR A 2 -19.27 36.72 -4.00
N CYS A 3 -18.23 37.27 -4.63
CA CYS A 3 -17.52 36.62 -5.73
C CYS A 3 -16.81 35.39 -5.17
N MET A 4 -17.53 34.27 -5.11
CA MET A 4 -16.92 32.98 -4.79
C MET A 4 -15.99 32.62 -5.94
N ASN A 5 -14.69 32.62 -5.63
CA ASN A 5 -13.60 32.57 -6.59
C ASN A 5 -13.65 31.23 -7.35
N LEU A 6 -14.02 31.24 -8.63
CA LEU A 6 -14.22 30.04 -9.47
C LEU A 6 -13.00 29.09 -9.46
N ARG A 7 -11.80 29.64 -9.25
CA ARG A 7 -10.55 28.86 -9.07
C ARG A 7 -10.53 28.01 -7.80
N VAL A 8 -11.12 28.49 -6.70
CA VAL A 8 -11.23 27.74 -5.44
C VAL A 8 -12.23 26.58 -5.60
N MET A 9 -13.29 26.77 -6.38
CA MET A 9 -14.24 25.70 -6.73
C MET A 9 -13.60 24.62 -7.61
N ILE A 10 -12.76 25.00 -8.59
CA ILE A 10 -12.07 24.05 -9.47
C ILE A 10 -11.02 23.23 -8.68
N VAL A 11 -10.24 23.89 -7.83
CA VAL A 11 -9.22 23.20 -7.01
C VAL A 11 -9.89 22.30 -5.95
N GLY A 12 -10.99 22.74 -5.34
CA GLY A 12 -11.79 21.92 -4.43
C GLY A 12 -12.42 20.70 -5.11
N GLY A 13 -12.91 20.84 -6.35
CA GLY A 13 -13.49 19.74 -7.12
C GLY A 13 -12.47 18.68 -7.54
N VAL A 14 -11.24 19.07 -7.88
CA VAL A 14 -10.17 18.14 -8.29
C VAL A 14 -9.60 17.37 -7.09
N LEU A 15 -9.50 18.00 -5.91
CA LEU A 15 -9.00 17.33 -4.70
C LEU A 15 -10.00 16.29 -4.14
N LEU A 16 -11.31 16.50 -4.32
CA LEU A 16 -12.35 15.53 -3.94
C LEU A 16 -12.46 14.33 -4.90
N GLY A 17 -11.83 14.37 -6.08
CA GLY A 17 -11.88 13.29 -7.06
C GLY A 17 -10.91 12.13 -6.81
N THR A 18 -10.02 12.23 -5.81
CA THR A 18 -8.96 11.23 -5.57
C THR A 18 -9.24 10.29 -4.38
N THR A 19 -10.33 10.50 -3.64
CA THR A 19 -10.93 9.42 -2.87
C THR A 19 -11.66 8.54 -3.88
N GLY A 20 -11.10 7.37 -4.21
CA GLY A 20 -11.63 6.48 -5.26
C GLY A 20 -13.12 6.20 -5.09
N CYS A 21 -13.95 6.95 -5.80
CA CYS A 21 -15.36 6.61 -5.97
C CYS A 21 -15.37 5.33 -6.79
N ALA A 22 -15.98 4.28 -6.25
CA ALA A 22 -16.13 3.03 -6.98
C ALA A 22 -16.75 3.31 -8.37
N THR A 23 -16.24 2.67 -9.42
CA THR A 23 -16.73 2.83 -10.79
C THR A 23 -18.19 2.39 -10.90
N SER A 24 -18.90 2.79 -11.95
CA SER A 24 -20.29 2.34 -12.18
C SER A 24 -20.41 0.82 -12.29
N GLU A 25 -19.38 0.15 -12.82
CA GLU A 25 -19.24 -1.30 -12.86
C GLU A 25 -19.04 -1.89 -11.47
N GLU A 26 -18.18 -1.28 -10.65
CA GLU A 26 -18.01 -1.67 -9.25
C GLU A 26 -19.32 -1.50 -8.46
N TRP A 27 -20.05 -0.40 -8.65
CA TRP A 27 -21.38 -0.19 -8.06
C TRP A 27 -22.42 -1.18 -8.58
N ALA A 28 -22.36 -1.59 -9.85
CA ALA A 28 -23.22 -2.62 -10.40
C ALA A 28 -22.91 -3.99 -9.78
N ALA A 29 -21.62 -4.32 -9.62
CA ALA A 29 -21.17 -5.54 -8.97
C ALA A 29 -21.57 -5.57 -7.47
N TRP A 30 -21.46 -4.45 -6.77
CA TRP A 30 -21.92 -4.30 -5.38
C TRP A 30 -23.44 -4.50 -5.27
N ARG A 31 -24.23 -3.86 -6.15
CA ARG A 31 -25.70 -4.02 -6.16
C ARG A 31 -26.15 -5.44 -6.51
N ALA A 32 -25.38 -6.14 -7.34
CA ALA A 32 -25.67 -7.51 -7.72
C ALA A 32 -25.38 -8.55 -6.62
N ARG A 33 -24.72 -8.15 -5.52
CA ARG A 33 -24.28 -9.05 -4.43
C ARG A 33 -24.75 -8.56 -3.04
N PRO A 34 -26.08 -8.49 -2.79
CA PRO A 34 -26.66 -7.76 -1.66
C PRO A 34 -26.49 -8.42 -0.28
N ALA A 35 -25.74 -9.51 -0.14
CA ALA A 35 -25.53 -10.13 1.17
C ALA A 35 -24.12 -10.69 1.27
N HIS A 36 -23.28 -10.03 2.05
CA HIS A 36 -22.05 -10.60 2.57
C HIS A 36 -21.88 -10.20 4.03
N PHE A 37 -21.06 -10.96 4.72
CA PHE A 37 -20.88 -11.05 6.18
C PHE A 37 -21.79 -12.08 6.85
N ALA A 38 -21.13 -13.02 7.54
CA ALA A 38 -21.66 -13.93 8.57
C ALA A 38 -21.94 -15.40 8.19
N SER A 39 -21.07 -16.04 7.39
CA SER A 39 -20.83 -17.46 7.64
C SER A 39 -19.74 -17.64 8.69
N GLY A 40 -19.81 -18.72 9.47
CA GLY A 40 -18.76 -19.09 10.43
C GLY A 40 -17.41 -19.29 9.73
N HIS A 41 -17.41 -19.92 8.55
CA HIS A 41 -16.20 -20.16 7.75
C HIS A 41 -15.56 -18.85 7.26
N HIS A 42 -16.35 -17.83 6.87
CA HIS A 42 -15.80 -16.54 6.46
C HIS A 42 -15.18 -15.80 7.65
N LEU A 43 -15.78 -15.90 8.83
CA LEU A 43 -15.23 -15.35 10.07
C LEU A 43 -13.94 -16.08 10.47
N GLU A 44 -13.93 -17.40 10.43
CA GLU A 44 -12.77 -18.23 10.71
C GLU A 44 -11.62 -17.93 9.76
N PHE A 45 -11.88 -17.86 8.45
CA PHE A 45 -10.90 -17.44 7.45
C PHE A 45 -10.34 -16.04 7.75
N SER A 46 -11.20 -15.09 8.13
CA SER A 46 -10.79 -13.72 8.49
C SER A 46 -9.94 -13.68 9.76
N LEU A 47 -10.25 -14.53 10.75
CA LEU A 47 -9.47 -14.63 11.99
C LEU A 47 -8.13 -15.32 11.76
N LYS A 48 -8.12 -16.43 11.00
CA LYS A 48 -6.93 -17.15 10.52
C LYS A 48 -5.95 -16.19 9.83
N ASN A 49 -6.50 -15.26 9.04
CA ASN A 49 -5.72 -14.33 8.23
C ASN A 49 -5.61 -12.90 8.80
N ARG A 50 -6.08 -12.67 10.03
CA ARG A 50 -6.16 -11.32 10.63
C ARG A 50 -4.80 -10.60 10.69
N LEU A 51 -3.74 -11.36 10.93
CA LEU A 51 -2.38 -10.85 11.18
C LEU A 51 -1.33 -11.54 10.29
N ALA A 52 -1.76 -12.29 9.27
CA ALA A 52 -0.88 -13.13 8.46
C ALA A 52 -0.92 -12.71 6.98
N PRO A 53 0.03 -11.86 6.59
CA PRO A 53 0.51 -11.77 5.22
C PRO A 53 1.73 -12.69 5.04
N PRO A 54 1.81 -13.48 3.95
CA PRO A 54 0.76 -13.67 2.93
C PRO A 54 -0.45 -14.43 3.49
N LEU A 55 -1.62 -14.23 2.86
CA LEU A 55 -2.83 -14.97 3.22
C LEU A 55 -2.57 -16.48 3.14
N VAL A 56 -2.90 -17.20 4.20
CA VAL A 56 -2.87 -18.67 4.21
C VAL A 56 -4.19 -19.15 3.64
N VAL A 57 -4.12 -19.66 2.41
CA VAL A 57 -5.26 -20.15 1.64
C VAL A 57 -5.13 -21.65 1.41
N GLU A 58 -6.10 -22.41 1.90
CA GLU A 58 -6.20 -23.85 1.69
C GLU A 58 -7.29 -24.20 0.65
N PRO A 59 -7.24 -25.40 0.05
CA PRO A 59 -8.29 -25.86 -0.85
C PRO A 59 -9.70 -25.83 -0.24
N HIS A 60 -9.82 -26.08 1.08
CA HIS A 60 -11.06 -25.95 1.83
C HIS A 60 -11.59 -24.51 1.83
N ASP A 61 -10.72 -23.51 2.03
CA ASP A 61 -11.09 -22.09 2.01
C ASP A 61 -11.64 -21.68 0.63
N VAL A 62 -11.05 -22.20 -0.45
CA VAL A 62 -11.53 -21.97 -1.83
C VAL A 62 -12.91 -22.61 -2.05
N ALA A 63 -13.12 -23.82 -1.54
CA ALA A 63 -14.39 -24.52 -1.66
C ALA A 63 -15.50 -23.80 -0.88
N ALA A 64 -15.23 -23.39 0.36
CA ALA A 64 -16.13 -22.59 1.18
C ALA A 64 -16.44 -21.25 0.50
N ALA A 65 -15.41 -20.56 -0.01
CA ALA A 65 -15.56 -19.31 -0.73
C ALA A 65 -16.49 -19.43 -1.95
N ARG A 66 -16.38 -20.50 -2.73
CA ARG A 66 -17.27 -20.72 -3.88
C ARG A 66 -18.68 -21.09 -3.47
N ALA A 67 -18.83 -22.00 -2.51
CA ALA A 67 -20.12 -22.48 -2.04
C ALA A 67 -20.95 -21.37 -1.41
N GLU A 68 -20.28 -20.49 -0.66
CA GLU A 68 -20.91 -19.38 0.07
C GLU A 68 -20.82 -18.05 -0.67
N GLY A 69 -20.32 -18.08 -1.92
CA GLY A 69 -20.26 -16.92 -2.80
C GLY A 69 -19.36 -15.79 -2.33
N TRP A 70 -18.34 -16.06 -1.51
CA TRP A 70 -17.39 -15.04 -1.03
C TRP A 70 -16.81 -14.24 -2.19
N TRP A 71 -16.67 -12.95 -1.97
CA TRP A 71 -16.30 -11.94 -2.96
C TRP A 71 -15.30 -11.00 -2.29
N GLY A 72 -14.41 -10.37 -3.07
CA GLY A 72 -13.33 -9.56 -2.52
C GLY A 72 -12.29 -10.41 -1.79
N GLY A 73 -11.35 -10.99 -2.54
CA GLY A 73 -10.30 -11.86 -2.02
C GLY A 73 -9.61 -12.61 -3.16
N PRO A 74 -8.62 -13.48 -2.89
CA PRO A 74 -7.95 -14.28 -3.93
C PRO A 74 -8.89 -15.28 -4.64
N PHE A 75 -10.14 -15.41 -4.18
CA PHE A 75 -11.11 -16.39 -4.62
C PHE A 75 -12.02 -15.93 -5.77
N ALA A 76 -12.07 -14.62 -6.05
CA ALA A 76 -12.90 -14.04 -7.11
C ALA A 76 -12.05 -13.68 -8.34
N ALA A 77 -12.38 -14.25 -9.51
CA ALA A 77 -11.96 -13.73 -10.81
C ALA A 77 -13.19 -13.65 -11.73
N PRO A 78 -13.33 -12.55 -12.50
CA PRO A 78 -12.59 -12.37 -13.74
C PRO A 78 -11.47 -11.31 -13.63
N PRO A 79 -10.46 -11.35 -14.52
CA PRO A 79 -9.40 -10.37 -14.54
C PRO A 79 -9.94 -9.05 -15.10
N VAL A 80 -10.08 -8.02 -14.26
CA VAL A 80 -9.77 -6.69 -14.76
C VAL A 80 -8.25 -6.62 -14.72
N SER A 81 -7.61 -6.91 -15.84
CA SER A 81 -6.21 -6.54 -16.04
C SER A 81 -6.14 -5.02 -16.15
N THR A 82 -6.32 -4.31 -15.04
CA THR A 82 -5.39 -3.22 -14.78
C THR A 82 -4.08 -3.93 -14.51
N ALA A 83 -3.17 -3.93 -15.49
CA ALA A 83 -1.86 -4.54 -15.32
C ALA A 83 -1.28 -4.00 -14.01
N LEU A 84 -1.18 -4.86 -13.00
CA LEU A 84 -0.63 -4.47 -11.72
C LEU A 84 0.84 -4.14 -11.93
N ALA A 85 1.29 -3.11 -11.24
CA ALA A 85 2.69 -2.73 -11.31
C ALA A 85 3.54 -3.87 -10.72
N ASP A 86 4.70 -4.13 -11.32
CA ASP A 86 5.68 -5.06 -10.76
C ASP A 86 6.59 -4.33 -9.78
N VAL A 87 6.27 -4.45 -8.50
CA VAL A 87 7.09 -3.94 -7.38
C VAL A 87 7.96 -5.03 -6.75
N GLY A 88 7.83 -6.28 -7.18
CA GLY A 88 8.57 -7.42 -6.62
C GLY A 88 10.07 -7.32 -6.81
N GLY A 89 10.85 -8.03 -5.98
CA GLY A 89 12.30 -8.13 -6.11
C GLY A 89 13.08 -7.24 -5.15
N ARG A 90 14.35 -6.99 -5.48
CA ARG A 90 15.29 -6.20 -4.67
C ARG A 90 15.46 -4.80 -5.25
N TRP A 91 15.52 -3.82 -4.36
CA TRP A 91 15.65 -2.40 -4.68
C TRP A 91 16.71 -1.77 -3.79
N ALA A 92 17.49 -0.84 -4.35
CA ALA A 92 18.49 -0.09 -3.60
C ALA A 92 18.58 1.35 -4.10
N GLY A 93 18.92 2.27 -3.21
CA GLY A 93 19.07 3.68 -3.54
C GLY A 93 19.17 4.52 -2.27
N THR A 94 18.39 5.60 -2.22
CA THR A 94 18.47 6.56 -1.13
C THR A 94 17.11 6.88 -0.55
N TRP A 95 17.10 7.17 0.74
CA TRP A 95 16.06 8.00 1.34
C TRP A 95 16.61 9.41 1.61
N SER A 96 15.74 10.41 1.59
CA SER A 96 16.08 11.76 2.03
C SER A 96 14.98 12.39 2.86
N GLY A 97 15.35 13.29 3.77
CA GLY A 97 14.41 13.97 4.68
C GLY A 97 15.07 15.18 5.34
N SER A 98 14.36 15.78 6.28
CA SER A 98 14.90 16.88 7.08
C SER A 98 16.00 16.38 8.01
N GLY A 99 17.13 17.08 8.05
CA GLY A 99 18.10 16.93 9.14
C GLY A 99 18.03 18.13 10.07
N VAL A 100 18.76 18.06 11.19
CA VAL A 100 18.73 19.11 12.23
C VAL A 100 19.33 20.43 11.73
N MET A 101 20.39 20.36 10.92
CA MET A 101 21.11 21.54 10.40
C MET A 101 21.08 21.65 8.87
N ALA A 102 20.89 20.52 8.17
CA ALA A 102 20.87 20.42 6.72
C ALA A 102 20.02 19.21 6.30
N PRO A 103 19.53 19.14 5.04
CA PRO A 103 18.86 17.96 4.53
C PRO A 103 19.69 16.68 4.76
N ARG A 104 19.01 15.60 5.15
CA ARG A 104 19.62 14.29 5.37
C ARG A 104 19.33 13.40 4.16
N THR A 105 20.36 12.73 3.66
CA THR A 105 20.23 11.68 2.64
C THR A 105 21.10 10.52 3.07
N SER A 106 20.55 9.30 3.04
CA SER A 106 21.32 8.07 3.30
C SER A 106 20.74 6.90 2.51
N ARG A 107 21.38 5.73 2.63
CA ARG A 107 21.06 4.51 1.90
C ARG A 107 19.69 3.97 2.28
N ALA A 108 18.94 3.54 1.28
CA ALA A 108 17.70 2.80 1.43
C ALA A 108 17.73 1.52 0.58
N GLU A 109 17.15 0.45 1.10
CA GLU A 109 16.99 -0.82 0.41
C GLU A 109 15.58 -1.36 0.64
N ALA A 110 15.04 -2.05 -0.37
CA ALA A 110 13.81 -2.79 -0.21
C ALA A 110 13.91 -4.19 -0.80
N ARG A 111 13.20 -5.14 -0.18
CA ARG A 111 12.99 -6.48 -0.73
C ARG A 111 11.52 -6.79 -0.63
N PHE A 112 10.86 -6.96 -1.76
CA PHE A 112 9.42 -7.19 -1.84
C PHE A 112 9.13 -8.53 -2.50
N ALA A 113 8.31 -9.35 -1.85
CA ALA A 113 7.67 -10.50 -2.45
C ALA A 113 6.25 -10.09 -2.83
N GLN A 114 5.91 -10.14 -4.12
CA GLN A 114 4.61 -9.75 -4.63
C GLN A 114 3.83 -10.97 -5.11
N LEU A 115 2.55 -11.04 -4.73
CA LEU A 115 1.56 -12.00 -5.21
C LEU A 115 0.30 -11.24 -5.65
N GLY A 116 0.20 -10.96 -6.94
CA GLY A 116 -0.90 -10.17 -7.50
C GLY A 116 -0.95 -8.77 -6.87
N ARG A 117 -2.10 -8.42 -6.28
CA ARG A 117 -2.36 -7.12 -5.65
C ARG A 117 -1.76 -6.98 -4.25
N TRP A 118 -1.19 -8.05 -3.70
CA TRP A 118 -0.65 -8.06 -2.35
C TRP A 118 0.85 -8.32 -2.40
N GLY A 119 1.55 -7.86 -1.38
CA GLY A 119 2.94 -8.23 -1.18
C GLY A 119 3.38 -8.03 0.25
N GLU A 120 4.56 -8.52 0.55
CA GLU A 120 5.24 -8.33 1.82
C GLU A 120 6.71 -8.04 1.60
N GLY A 121 7.38 -7.56 2.63
CA GLY A 121 8.81 -7.39 2.53
C GLY A 121 9.45 -6.63 3.66
N ARG A 122 10.65 -6.12 3.36
CA ARG A 122 11.41 -5.28 4.26
C ARG A 122 11.86 -4.01 3.57
N LEU A 123 11.77 -2.90 4.28
CA LEU A 123 12.31 -1.61 3.88
C LEU A 123 13.37 -1.17 4.90
N LEU A 124 14.63 -1.14 4.48
CA LEU A 124 15.76 -0.70 5.29
C LEU A 124 16.11 0.73 4.94
N LEU A 125 16.29 1.56 5.96
CA LEU A 125 16.72 2.95 5.86
C LEU A 125 17.87 3.15 6.83
N SER A 126 19.04 3.51 6.33
CA SER A 126 20.24 3.71 7.16
C SER A 126 20.25 5.12 7.77
N ASP A 127 20.88 5.28 8.93
CA ASP A 127 21.14 6.59 9.55
C ASP A 127 19.90 7.49 9.79
N THR A 128 18.78 6.88 10.20
CA THR A 128 17.45 7.50 10.30
C THR A 128 17.24 8.43 11.50
N LEU A 129 18.25 8.63 12.34
CA LEU A 129 18.22 9.61 13.44
C LEU A 129 18.29 11.04 12.89
N ALA A 130 17.18 11.51 12.34
CA ALA A 130 17.04 12.82 11.71
C ALA A 130 15.73 13.53 12.13
N ALA A 131 15.60 14.81 11.76
CA ALA A 131 14.40 15.60 12.03
C ALA A 131 13.24 15.12 11.14
N ASP A 132 12.01 15.19 11.64
CA ASP A 132 10.81 14.85 10.85
C ASP A 132 10.86 13.48 10.15
N VAL A 133 11.56 12.52 10.77
CA VAL A 133 11.48 11.09 10.44
C VAL A 133 10.51 10.44 11.45
N PRO A 134 9.52 9.64 11.01
CA PRO A 134 8.61 8.95 11.92
C PRO A 134 9.35 8.12 12.96
N GLU A 135 8.80 8.02 14.17
CA GLU A 135 9.46 7.32 15.28
C GLU A 135 9.78 5.85 14.94
N VAL A 136 8.85 5.13 14.31
CA VAL A 136 9.10 3.74 13.87
C VAL A 136 10.26 3.66 12.88
N VAL A 137 10.43 4.66 12.00
CA VAL A 137 11.54 4.68 11.02
C VAL A 137 12.87 4.96 11.71
N LYS A 138 12.89 5.79 12.78
CA LYS A 138 14.09 6.02 13.59
C LYS A 138 14.58 4.73 14.26
N TRP A 139 13.66 3.94 14.81
CA TRP A 139 14.01 2.76 15.60
C TRP A 139 14.17 1.47 14.78
N GLU A 140 13.36 1.30 13.74
CA GLU A 140 13.35 0.07 12.93
C GLU A 140 14.01 0.23 11.57
N GLY A 141 14.20 1.45 11.07
CA GLY A 141 14.75 1.71 9.75
C GLY A 141 16.05 0.96 9.49
N GLY A 142 17.02 1.07 10.40
CA GLY A 142 18.31 0.38 10.27
C GLY A 142 18.24 -1.14 10.40
N ARG A 143 17.13 -1.68 10.92
CA ARG A 143 16.87 -3.13 11.08
C ARG A 143 16.06 -3.71 9.92
N GLY A 144 15.47 -2.86 9.09
CA GLY A 144 14.55 -3.25 8.03
C GLY A 144 13.13 -3.43 8.57
N ILE A 145 12.32 -2.37 8.40
CA ILE A 145 10.90 -2.31 8.76
C ILE A 145 10.17 -3.42 8.02
N ARG A 146 9.38 -4.24 8.72
CA ARG A 146 8.52 -5.24 8.08
C ARG A 146 7.30 -4.53 7.50
N VAL A 147 7.02 -4.80 6.23
CA VAL A 147 5.98 -4.08 5.51
C VAL A 147 5.09 -4.97 4.67
N LEU A 148 3.87 -4.49 4.47
CA LEU A 148 2.85 -5.06 3.60
C LEU A 148 2.57 -4.11 2.46
N LEU A 149 2.32 -4.67 1.29
CA LEU A 149 2.10 -3.94 0.06
C LEU A 149 0.68 -4.22 -0.43
N GLU A 150 -0.03 -3.15 -0.74
CA GLU A 150 -1.21 -3.19 -1.60
C GLU A 150 -0.82 -2.58 -2.95
N VAL A 151 -0.72 -3.43 -3.97
CA VAL A 151 -0.23 -3.11 -5.30
C VAL A 151 -1.39 -2.68 -6.19
N GLY A 152 -1.25 -1.52 -6.82
CA GLY A 152 -2.15 -1.00 -7.83
C GLY A 152 -1.52 -1.00 -9.23
N ALA A 153 -2.12 -0.26 -10.16
CA ALA A 153 -1.67 -0.22 -11.55
C ALA A 153 -0.29 0.46 -11.74
N THR A 154 0.06 1.43 -10.88
CA THR A 154 1.26 2.27 -11.06
C THR A 154 2.29 2.13 -9.94
N GLY A 155 2.01 1.33 -8.92
CA GLY A 155 2.90 1.17 -7.76
C GLY A 155 2.21 0.49 -6.60
N ALA A 156 2.60 0.84 -5.37
CA ALA A 156 2.07 0.21 -4.18
C ALA A 156 1.95 1.18 -3.01
N VAL A 157 0.92 0.96 -2.20
CA VAL A 157 0.86 1.48 -0.84
C VAL A 157 1.57 0.48 0.07
N VAL A 158 2.53 0.96 0.84
CA VAL A 158 3.31 0.18 1.79
C VAL A 158 2.91 0.56 3.20
N ARG A 159 2.68 -0.42 4.08
CA ARG A 159 2.27 -0.21 5.47
C ARG A 159 3.11 -1.06 6.42
N HIS A 160 3.23 -0.66 7.67
CA HIS A 160 3.79 -1.52 8.71
C HIS A 160 3.02 -2.84 8.78
N ALA A 161 3.73 -3.96 9.00
CA ALA A 161 3.09 -5.27 9.07
C ALA A 161 2.17 -5.46 10.28
N ASP A 162 2.52 -4.88 11.42
CA ASP A 162 1.77 -5.07 12.66
C ASP A 162 0.64 -4.02 12.86
N ASP A 163 0.82 -2.78 12.39
CA ASP A 163 -0.17 -1.70 12.49
C ASP A 163 0.12 -0.60 11.45
N GLY A 164 -0.73 -0.49 10.43
CA GLY A 164 -0.57 0.46 9.33
C GLY A 164 -0.61 1.94 9.71
N ARG A 165 -0.91 2.29 10.98
CA ARG A 165 -0.79 3.66 11.51
C ARG A 165 0.64 4.03 11.89
N LEU A 166 1.50 3.04 12.16
CA LEU A 166 2.89 3.27 12.55
C LEU A 166 3.72 3.75 11.37
N PHE A 167 3.55 3.10 10.22
CA PHE A 167 4.28 3.41 9.00
C PHE A 167 3.35 3.28 7.80
N ARG A 168 3.36 4.30 6.93
CA ARG A 168 2.74 4.27 5.61
C ARG A 168 3.62 4.98 4.60
N ALA A 169 3.79 4.39 3.43
CA ALA A 169 4.46 5.01 2.30
C ALA A 169 3.68 4.76 1.01
N ALA A 170 3.70 5.73 0.10
CA ALA A 170 3.17 5.58 -1.24
C ALA A 170 4.35 5.48 -2.22
N LEU A 171 4.40 4.39 -2.98
CA LEU A 171 5.44 4.12 -3.96
C LEU A 171 4.83 4.07 -5.37
N VAL A 172 5.54 4.65 -6.32
CA VAL A 172 5.27 4.60 -7.76
C VAL A 172 6.44 3.87 -8.41
N VAL A 173 6.13 2.97 -9.34
CA VAL A 173 7.13 2.23 -10.11
C VAL A 173 7.07 2.61 -11.59
N GLU A 174 8.24 2.88 -12.16
CA GLU A 174 8.44 3.21 -13.56
C GLU A 174 9.62 2.36 -14.07
N GLY A 175 9.31 1.19 -14.64
CA GLY A 175 10.31 0.21 -15.05
C GLY A 175 11.17 -0.27 -13.88
N ASP A 176 12.46 0.05 -13.93
CA ASP A 176 13.46 -0.30 -12.90
C ASP A 176 13.64 0.80 -11.84
N ARG A 177 12.73 1.77 -11.76
CA ARG A 177 12.76 2.86 -10.77
C ARG A 177 11.55 2.81 -9.86
N LEU A 178 11.79 2.91 -8.56
CA LEU A 178 10.75 2.97 -7.53
C LEU A 178 10.95 4.24 -6.69
N THR A 179 9.97 5.12 -6.72
CA THR A 179 10.02 6.43 -6.03
C THR A 179 8.80 6.62 -5.15
N GLY A 180 8.94 7.39 -4.08
CA GLY A 180 7.81 7.60 -3.19
C GLY A 180 8.12 8.48 -1.99
N PHE A 181 7.20 8.48 -1.05
CA PHE A 181 7.36 9.18 0.22
C PHE A 181 6.73 8.40 1.36
N VAL A 182 7.33 8.51 2.54
CA VAL A 182 6.72 8.10 3.80
C VAL A 182 5.81 9.22 4.28
N GLU A 183 4.59 8.87 4.66
CA GLU A 183 3.64 9.79 5.24
C GLU A 183 4.06 10.11 6.68
N ASN A 184 4.23 11.40 7.02
CA ASN A 184 4.69 11.81 8.35
C ASN A 184 4.09 13.14 8.88
N GLY A 185 3.04 13.68 8.28
CA GLY A 185 2.42 14.95 8.74
C GLY A 185 3.31 16.21 8.68
N GLY A 186 4.62 16.08 8.47
CA GLY A 186 5.62 17.14 8.32
C GLY A 186 6.36 17.05 6.96
N THR A 187 7.66 17.34 6.94
CA THR A 187 8.44 17.25 5.69
C THR A 187 8.47 15.81 5.17
N PRO A 188 8.19 15.59 3.87
CA PRO A 188 8.17 14.23 3.33
C PRO A 188 9.54 13.57 3.40
N VAL A 189 9.59 12.35 3.96
CA VAL A 189 10.75 11.46 3.79
C VAL A 189 10.62 10.81 2.42
N ARG A 190 11.50 11.17 1.48
CA ARG A 190 11.46 10.71 0.09
C ARG A 190 12.25 9.43 -0.08
N LEU A 191 11.77 8.55 -0.96
CA LEU A 191 12.43 7.32 -1.36
C LEU A 191 12.71 7.39 -2.86
N ALA A 192 13.94 7.05 -3.25
CA ALA A 192 14.35 6.92 -4.63
C ALA A 192 15.24 5.68 -4.76
N LEU A 193 14.69 4.61 -5.32
CA LEU A 193 15.30 3.30 -5.43
C LEU A 193 15.36 2.86 -6.89
N ALA A 194 16.38 2.07 -7.21
CA ALA A 194 16.53 1.37 -8.48
C ALA A 194 16.49 -0.14 -8.24
N ARG A 195 15.95 -0.88 -9.21
CA ARG A 195 15.90 -2.35 -9.16
C ARG A 195 17.31 -2.91 -9.20
N VAL A 196 17.61 -3.83 -8.29
CA VAL A 196 18.89 -4.54 -8.22
C VAL A 196 18.77 -5.82 -9.03
N ARG A 197 19.62 -5.96 -10.04
CA ARG A 197 19.72 -7.18 -10.87
C ARG A 197 20.40 -8.32 -10.10
#